data_AF-A0AAW0WVV8-F1
#
_entry.id   AF-A0AAW0WVV8-F1
#
_cell.length_a   1.000
_cell.length_b   1.000
_cell.length_c   1.000
_cell.angle_alpha   90.00
_cell.angle_beta   90.00
_cell.angle_gamma   90.00
#
_symmetry.space_group_name_H-M   'P 1'
#
loop_
_entity.id
_entity.type
_entity.pdbx_description
1 polymer ?
#
loop_
_entity_poly.entity_id
_entity_poly.type
_entity_poly.pdbx_seq_one_letter_code
_entity_poly.pdbx_strand_id
1 'polypeptide(L)'
;LVGGEFDMELNFVIQDAHNLRHMLELLDHCPPPLQAEIWSVFIAILRKSVRNLQACTEVGLITHVLQRLPQADNVVADLLIEVLGVLTSYSITVKELKSLFGSMKAERGRWPRHSAKLLGVLRQMPNRSGPDVFFSFPGKKGSALVLPPLARWPYEAGWTFTTWFRLDPINSVNIEREKPYLYW
;
A
#
# COMPACT_ATOMS: atom_id res chain seq x y z
N LEU A 1 -14.76 -2.46 6.33
CA LEU A 1 -13.36 -2.30 5.89
C LEU A 1 -12.43 -3.10 6.79
N VAL A 2 -12.40 -2.75 8.07
CA VAL A 2 -11.87 -3.60 9.14
C VAL A 2 -12.97 -4.58 9.61
N GLY A 3 -12.59 -5.69 10.23
CA GLY A 3 -13.56 -6.61 10.84
C GLY A 3 -13.83 -6.19 12.27
N GLY A 4 -15.09 -5.92 12.61
CA GLY A 4 -15.48 -5.39 13.93
C GLY A 4 -15.40 -3.85 14.00
N GLU A 5 -15.37 -3.32 15.22
CA GLU A 5 -15.34 -1.87 15.49
C GLU A 5 -13.96 -1.29 15.13
N PHE A 6 -13.96 -0.20 14.36
CA PHE A 6 -12.73 0.48 13.96
C PHE A 6 -12.09 1.19 15.15
N ASP A 7 -10.79 0.97 15.33
CA ASP A 7 -9.98 1.66 16.32
C ASP A 7 -8.59 1.95 15.71
N MET A 8 -8.14 3.20 15.83
CA MET A 8 -6.91 3.66 15.20
C MET A 8 -5.64 3.02 15.80
N GLU A 9 -5.72 2.47 17.01
CA GLU A 9 -4.64 1.82 17.72
C GLU A 9 -4.75 0.30 17.73
N LEU A 10 -5.97 -0.23 17.78
CA LEU A 10 -6.22 -1.65 18.05
C LEU A 10 -6.77 -2.39 16.83
N ASN A 11 -7.61 -1.76 16.00
CA ASN A 11 -8.31 -2.42 14.89
C ASN A 11 -8.41 -1.54 13.64
N PHE A 12 -7.26 -1.32 12.99
CA PHE A 12 -7.13 -0.54 11.77
C PHE A 12 -6.69 -1.37 10.55
N VAL A 13 -6.49 -2.68 10.72
CA VAL A 13 -5.99 -3.55 9.64
C VAL A 13 -7.14 -3.97 8.73
N ILE A 14 -6.97 -3.73 7.43
CA ILE A 14 -7.92 -4.13 6.40
C ILE A 14 -7.93 -5.66 6.32
N GLN A 15 -9.09 -6.27 6.59
CA GLN A 15 -9.21 -7.73 6.61
C GLN A 15 -9.37 -8.35 5.22
N ASP A 16 -10.15 -7.68 4.37
CA ASP A 16 -10.35 -8.05 2.97
C ASP A 16 -10.15 -6.83 2.09
N ALA A 17 -9.17 -6.93 1.20
CA ALA A 17 -8.80 -5.89 0.26
C ALA A 17 -9.97 -5.50 -0.65
N HIS A 18 -10.88 -6.42 -1.01
CA HIS A 18 -12.02 -6.12 -1.88
C HIS A 18 -12.97 -5.07 -1.29
N ASN A 19 -13.05 -4.97 0.04
CA ASN A 19 -13.84 -3.95 0.72
C ASN A 19 -13.35 -2.52 0.45
N LEU A 20 -12.12 -2.34 -0.04
CA LEU A 20 -11.65 -1.04 -0.50
C LEU A 20 -12.47 -0.54 -1.68
N ARG A 21 -12.92 -1.42 -2.59
CA ARG A 21 -13.76 -1.00 -3.73
C ARG A 21 -15.10 -0.47 -3.25
N HIS A 22 -15.74 -1.16 -2.31
CA HIS A 22 -16.99 -0.71 -1.70
C HIS A 22 -16.82 0.61 -0.92
N MET A 23 -15.70 0.79 -0.22
CA MET A 23 -15.37 2.05 0.44
C MET A 23 -15.27 3.19 -0.58
N LEU A 24 -14.57 2.98 -1.69
CA LEU A 24 -14.43 3.97 -2.75
C LEU A 24 -15.77 4.31 -3.42
N GLU A 25 -16.59 3.30 -3.72
CA GLU A 25 -17.94 3.49 -4.27
C GLU A 25 -18.82 4.32 -3.33
N LEU A 26 -18.78 4.05 -2.03
CA LEU A 26 -19.51 4.82 -1.02
C LEU A 26 -19.00 6.25 -0.94
N LEU A 27 -17.69 6.46 -0.96
CA LEU A 27 -17.07 7.79 -0.92
C LEU A 27 -17.48 8.68 -2.09
N ASP A 28 -17.66 8.10 -3.28
CA ASP A 28 -18.10 8.85 -4.46
C ASP A 28 -19.50 9.49 -4.28
N HIS A 29 -20.28 9.02 -3.30
CA HIS A 29 -21.62 9.51 -2.98
C HIS A 29 -21.66 10.39 -1.73
N CYS A 30 -20.53 10.53 -1.02
CA CYS A 30 -20.43 11.32 0.20
C CYS A 30 -20.18 12.81 -0.11
N PRO A 31 -20.63 13.73 0.76
CA PRO A 31 -20.27 15.14 0.62
C PRO A 31 -18.76 15.35 0.89
N PRO A 32 -18.14 16.39 0.28
CA PRO A 32 -16.69 16.64 0.40
C PRO A 32 -16.12 16.64 1.84
N PRO A 33 -16.78 17.21 2.87
CA PRO A 33 -16.27 17.16 4.23
C PRO A 33 -16.11 15.74 4.77
N LEU A 34 -17.10 14.87 4.52
CA LEU A 34 -17.05 13.48 4.95
C LEU A 34 -15.99 12.68 4.17
N GLN A 35 -15.86 12.94 2.86
CA GLN A 35 -14.78 12.36 2.08
C GLN A 35 -13.42 12.74 2.66
N ALA A 36 -13.23 14.01 3.01
CA ALA A 36 -11.97 14.49 3.57
C ALA A 36 -11.64 13.83 4.92
N GLU A 37 -12.62 13.68 5.81
CA GLU A 37 -12.44 12.98 7.10
C GLU A 37 -12.02 11.52 6.88
N ILE A 38 -12.74 10.80 6.03
CA ILE A 38 -12.45 9.39 5.76
C ILE A 38 -11.08 9.22 5.10
N TRP A 39 -10.73 10.05 4.11
CA TRP A 39 -9.41 10.00 3.47
C TRP A 39 -8.29 10.33 4.45
N SER A 40 -8.50 11.27 5.38
CA SER A 40 -7.51 11.61 6.41
C SER A 40 -7.24 10.44 7.35
N VAL A 41 -8.31 9.78 7.83
CA VAL A 41 -8.20 8.55 8.63
C VAL A 41 -7.53 7.44 7.82
N PHE A 42 -7.90 7.31 6.54
CA PHE A 42 -7.33 6.30 5.66
C PHE A 42 -5.82 6.47 5.48
N ILE A 43 -5.35 7.70 5.23
CA ILE A 43 -3.91 8.02 5.15
C ILE A 43 -3.20 7.61 6.44
N ALA A 44 -3.77 7.92 7.61
CA ALA A 44 -3.16 7.56 8.90
C ALA A 44 -2.96 6.04 9.03
N ILE A 45 -3.97 5.25 8.69
CA ILE A 45 -3.88 3.78 8.78
C ILE A 45 -3.00 3.15 7.70
N LEU A 46 -2.83 3.81 6.54
CA LEU A 46 -1.86 3.38 5.51
C LEU A 46 -0.42 3.60 5.98
N ARG A 47 -0.12 4.77 6.54
CA ARG A 47 1.22 5.09 7.08
C ARG A 47 1.61 4.17 8.23
N LYS A 48 0.64 3.70 9.01
CA LYS A 48 0.85 2.82 10.18
C LYS A 48 1.04 1.34 9.82
N SER A 49 0.63 0.90 8.62
CA SER A 49 0.47 -0.54 8.33
C SER A 49 0.92 -0.94 6.94
N VAL A 50 2.04 -1.68 6.87
CA VAL A 50 2.49 -2.34 5.65
C VAL A 50 1.43 -3.32 5.11
N ARG A 51 0.66 -3.97 5.99
CA ARG A 51 -0.43 -4.88 5.59
C ARG A 51 -1.55 -4.11 4.86
N ASN A 52 -1.87 -2.90 5.31
CA ASN A 52 -2.86 -2.05 4.63
C ASN A 52 -2.34 -1.56 3.26
N LEU A 53 -1.06 -1.17 3.19
CA LEU A 53 -0.42 -0.79 1.92
C LEU A 53 -0.43 -1.96 0.92
N GLN A 54 -0.15 -3.17 1.39
CA GLN A 54 -0.24 -4.39 0.59
C GLN A 54 -1.67 -4.65 0.09
N ALA A 55 -2.68 -4.57 0.97
CA ALA A 55 -4.09 -4.71 0.58
C ALA A 55 -4.50 -3.67 -0.50
N CYS A 56 -3.99 -2.44 -0.41
CA CYS A 56 -4.21 -1.40 -1.43
C CYS A 56 -3.56 -1.75 -2.77
N THR A 57 -2.39 -2.37 -2.74
CA THR A 57 -1.67 -2.83 -3.93
C THR A 57 -2.45 -3.96 -4.62
N GLU A 58 -3.01 -4.90 -3.86
CA GLU A 58 -3.81 -6.02 -4.39
C GLU A 58 -5.03 -5.57 -5.20
N VAL A 59 -5.65 -4.45 -4.82
CA VAL A 59 -6.78 -3.88 -5.57
C VAL A 59 -6.39 -2.85 -6.63
N GLY A 60 -5.12 -2.49 -6.74
CA GLY A 60 -4.65 -1.46 -7.67
C GLY A 60 -5.13 -0.05 -7.29
N LEU A 61 -5.11 0.28 -5.99
CA LEU A 61 -5.70 1.50 -5.45
C LEU A 61 -5.15 2.78 -6.11
N ILE A 62 -3.88 2.80 -6.51
CA ILE A 62 -3.26 3.93 -7.23
C ILE A 62 -4.09 4.29 -8.48
N THR A 63 -4.49 3.29 -9.26
CA THR A 63 -5.28 3.53 -10.48
C THR A 63 -6.66 4.11 -10.14
N HIS A 64 -7.31 3.57 -9.12
CA HIS A 64 -8.63 4.04 -8.67
C HIS A 64 -8.61 5.46 -8.11
N VAL A 65 -7.53 5.85 -7.43
CA VAL A 65 -7.33 7.21 -6.92
C VAL A 65 -7.06 8.19 -8.06
N LEU A 66 -6.20 7.82 -9.02
CA LEU A 66 -5.92 8.66 -10.19
C LEU A 66 -7.16 8.94 -11.04
N GLN A 67 -8.10 7.99 -11.12
CA GLN A 67 -9.37 8.17 -11.84
C GLN A 67 -10.30 9.18 -11.18
N ARG A 68 -10.24 9.33 -9.85
CA ARG A 68 -11.10 10.25 -9.08
C ARG A 68 -10.53 11.67 -9.00
N LEU A 69 -9.21 11.79 -9.08
CA LEU A 69 -8.50 13.07 -8.92
C LEU A 69 -9.03 14.22 -9.81
N PRO A 70 -9.42 14.03 -11.08
CA PRO A 70 -9.91 15.12 -11.92
C PRO A 70 -11.24 15.74 -11.46
N GLN A 71 -12.06 14.97 -10.74
CA GLN A 71 -13.41 15.37 -10.32
C GLN A 71 -13.46 15.83 -8.85
N ALA A 72 -12.40 15.56 -8.09
CA ALA A 72 -12.33 15.94 -6.68
C ALA A 72 -12.26 17.46 -6.49
N ASP A 73 -12.86 17.95 -5.41
CA ASP A 73 -12.63 19.32 -4.95
C ASP A 73 -11.18 19.50 -4.47
N ASN A 74 -10.77 20.74 -4.19
CA ASN A 74 -9.39 21.04 -3.81
C ASN A 74 -8.90 20.26 -2.57
N VAL A 75 -9.74 20.13 -1.55
CA VAL A 75 -9.36 19.52 -0.28
C VAL A 75 -9.25 18.01 -0.46
N VAL A 76 -10.26 17.39 -1.08
CA VAL A 76 -10.22 15.95 -1.36
C VAL A 76 -9.08 15.62 -2.33
N ALA A 77 -8.85 16.43 -3.37
CA ALA A 77 -7.75 16.21 -4.30
C ALA A 77 -6.39 16.20 -3.60
N ASP A 78 -6.17 17.07 -2.61
CA ASP A 78 -4.92 17.13 -1.85
C ASP A 78 -4.71 15.86 -1.00
N LEU A 79 -5.78 15.34 -0.41
CA LEU A 79 -5.75 14.06 0.32
C LEU A 79 -5.52 12.89 -0.63
N LEU A 80 -6.15 12.86 -1.81
CA LEU A 80 -5.92 11.83 -2.83
C LEU A 80 -4.45 11.84 -3.30
N ILE A 81 -3.85 13.02 -3.49
CA ILE A 81 -2.44 13.17 -3.85
C ILE A 81 -1.54 12.67 -2.72
N GLU A 82 -1.89 12.93 -1.45
CA GLU A 82 -1.16 12.39 -0.31
C GLU A 82 -1.25 10.85 -0.25
N VAL A 83 -2.42 10.27 -0.49
CA VAL A 83 -2.59 8.81 -0.62
C VAL A 83 -1.68 8.25 -1.72
N LEU A 84 -1.62 8.90 -2.88
CA LEU A 84 -0.69 8.52 -3.96
C LEU A 84 0.76 8.58 -3.49
N GLY A 85 1.15 9.63 -2.76
CA GLY A 85 2.48 9.73 -2.15
C GLY A 85 2.83 8.53 -1.28
N VAL A 86 1.92 8.19 -0.36
CA VAL A 86 2.09 7.05 0.56
C VAL A 86 2.19 5.73 -0.22
N LEU A 87 1.25 5.45 -1.12
CA LEU A 87 1.22 4.19 -1.87
C LEU A 87 2.45 4.02 -2.77
N THR A 88 2.80 5.06 -3.52
CA THR A 88 3.88 4.99 -4.51
C THR A 88 5.28 4.97 -3.88
N SER A 89 5.44 5.49 -2.66
CA SER A 89 6.66 5.29 -1.86
C SER A 89 6.82 3.88 -1.32
N TYR A 90 5.71 3.13 -1.23
CA TYR A 90 5.71 1.73 -0.80
C TYR A 90 5.96 0.79 -1.98
N SER A 91 5.13 0.87 -3.01
CA SER A 91 5.23 0.05 -4.21
C SER A 91 4.51 0.71 -5.37
N ILE A 92 5.07 0.58 -6.57
CA ILE A 92 4.43 1.02 -7.80
C ILE A 92 4.82 0.10 -8.95
N THR A 93 3.82 -0.35 -9.72
CA THR A 93 4.05 -1.14 -10.93
C THR A 93 4.33 -0.23 -12.13
N VAL A 94 4.94 -0.80 -13.18
CA VAL A 94 5.13 -0.08 -14.47
C VAL A 94 3.79 0.43 -15.03
N LYS A 95 2.70 -0.33 -14.85
CA LYS A 95 1.37 0.06 -15.32
C LYS A 95 0.86 1.30 -14.58
N GLU A 96 0.98 1.32 -13.26
CA GLU A 96 0.56 2.45 -12.42
C GLU A 96 1.42 3.69 -12.65
N LEU A 97 2.74 3.51 -12.81
CA LEU A 97 3.65 4.59 -13.15
C LEU A 97 3.27 5.25 -14.48
N LYS A 98 2.96 4.43 -15.51
CA LYS A 98 2.45 4.93 -16.79
C LYS A 98 1.12 5.66 -16.62
N SER A 99 0.22 5.16 -15.77
CA SER A 99 -1.05 5.83 -15.47
C SER A 99 -0.83 7.19 -14.82
N LEU A 100 0.10 7.30 -13.87
CA LEU A 100 0.45 8.55 -13.21
C LEU A 100 0.99 9.59 -14.20
N PHE A 101 1.94 9.19 -15.06
CA PHE A 101 2.41 10.07 -16.15
C PHE A 101 1.28 10.45 -17.11
N GLY A 102 0.39 9.51 -17.41
CA GLY A 102 -0.82 9.75 -18.21
C GLY A 102 -1.70 10.85 -17.61
N SER A 103 -1.91 10.86 -16.30
CA SER A 103 -2.68 11.89 -15.58
C SER A 103 -2.06 13.29 -15.60
N MET A 104 -0.77 13.41 -15.95
CA MET A 104 -0.06 14.68 -16.11
C MET A 104 0.16 15.08 -17.58
N LYS A 105 -0.24 14.23 -18.53
CA LYS A 105 -0.01 14.48 -19.95
C LYS A 105 -0.73 15.75 -20.36
N ALA A 106 0.02 16.70 -20.92
CA ALA A 106 -0.56 17.94 -21.41
C ALA A 106 -1.48 17.68 -22.61
N GLU A 107 -2.68 18.24 -22.57
CA GLU A 107 -3.63 18.24 -23.67
C GLU A 107 -3.75 19.66 -24.22
N ARG A 108 -3.61 19.82 -25.54
CA ARG A 108 -3.66 21.13 -26.21
C ARG A 108 -2.72 22.18 -25.59
N GLY A 109 -1.53 21.73 -25.16
CA GLY A 109 -0.52 22.60 -24.55
C GLY A 109 -0.81 23.02 -23.09
N ARG A 110 -1.84 22.47 -22.44
CA ARG A 110 -2.17 22.76 -21.05
C ARG A 110 -2.02 21.52 -20.17
N TRP A 111 -1.35 21.69 -19.05
CA TRP A 111 -1.20 20.65 -18.04
C TRP A 111 -2.51 20.52 -17.24
N PRO A 112 -2.95 19.30 -16.91
CA PRO A 112 -4.08 19.09 -16.00
C PRO A 112 -3.85 19.77 -14.65
N ARG A 113 -4.94 20.20 -13.99
CA ARG A 113 -4.97 21.02 -12.76
C ARG A 113 -4.00 20.57 -11.66
N HIS A 114 -3.88 19.26 -11.44
CA HIS A 114 -3.11 18.69 -10.32
C HIS A 114 -1.69 18.24 -10.70
N SER A 115 -1.25 18.48 -11.94
CA SER A 115 -0.02 17.89 -12.44
C SER A 115 1.23 18.34 -11.67
N ALA A 116 1.31 19.60 -11.26
CA ALA A 116 2.41 20.08 -10.43
C ALA A 116 2.51 19.36 -9.08
N LYS A 117 1.37 19.02 -8.47
CA LYS A 117 1.32 18.26 -7.21
C LYS A 117 1.70 16.79 -7.43
N LEU A 118 1.28 16.19 -8.55
CA LEU A 118 1.68 14.84 -8.95
C LEU A 118 3.18 14.70 -9.25
N LEU A 119 3.85 15.76 -9.75
CA LEU A 119 5.31 15.79 -9.82
C LEU A 119 5.95 15.70 -8.41
N GLY A 120 5.29 16.25 -7.39
CA GLY A 120 5.70 16.11 -5.99
C GLY A 120 5.67 14.65 -5.53
N VAL A 121 4.65 13.89 -5.94
CA VAL A 121 4.55 12.44 -5.67
C VAL A 121 5.73 11.70 -6.30
N LEU A 122 6.07 11.98 -7.56
CA LEU A 122 7.24 11.39 -8.23
C LEU A 122 8.55 11.65 -7.48
N ARG A 123 8.69 12.83 -6.85
CA ARG A 123 9.88 13.16 -6.06
C ARG A 123 9.96 12.37 -4.75
N GLN A 124 8.84 11.92 -4.22
CA GLN A 124 8.78 11.14 -2.97
C GLN A 124 9.05 9.65 -3.20
N MET A 125 8.71 9.10 -4.38
CA MET A 125 8.87 7.67 -4.69
C MET A 125 10.28 7.10 -4.43
N PRO A 126 11.39 7.79 -4.75
CA PRO A 126 12.73 7.26 -4.50
C PRO A 126 13.10 7.21 -3.02
N ASN A 127 12.41 7.98 -2.17
CA ASN A 127 12.64 8.02 -0.72
C ASN A 127 11.94 6.87 0.00
N ARG A 128 12.10 5.66 -0.54
CA ARG A 128 11.54 4.43 0.05
C ARG A 128 12.32 4.06 1.31
N SER A 129 11.57 3.72 2.36
CA SER A 129 12.08 3.22 3.63
C SER A 129 11.90 1.70 3.67
N GLY A 130 12.99 0.95 3.76
CA GLY A 130 12.95 -0.51 3.87
C GLY A 130 13.76 -1.25 2.81
N PRO A 131 13.66 -2.59 2.78
CA PRO A 131 14.40 -3.42 1.82
C PRO A 131 13.91 -3.20 0.38
N ASP A 132 14.83 -3.25 -0.58
CA ASP A 132 14.51 -3.13 -2.01
C ASP A 132 13.66 -4.31 -2.53
N VAL A 133 13.89 -5.50 -1.96
CA VAL A 133 13.17 -6.75 -2.29
C VAL A 133 12.92 -7.52 -1.01
N PHE A 134 11.68 -7.95 -0.80
CA PHE A 134 11.30 -8.77 0.35
C PHE A 134 10.18 -9.74 -0.02
N PHE A 135 10.08 -10.84 0.74
CA PHE A 135 8.91 -11.71 0.74
C PHE A 135 8.01 -11.29 1.90
N SER A 136 6.74 -11.01 1.62
CA SER A 136 5.74 -10.74 2.65
C SER A 136 4.94 -11.99 2.94
N PHE A 137 4.89 -12.40 4.20
CA PHE A 137 4.09 -13.52 4.65
C PHE A 137 2.89 -12.99 5.44
N PRO A 138 1.65 -13.23 5.00
CA PRO A 138 0.46 -12.69 5.66
C PRO A 138 0.15 -13.36 7.01
N GLY A 139 0.93 -14.36 7.43
CA GLY A 139 0.70 -15.14 8.65
C GLY A 139 -0.52 -16.05 8.58
N LYS A 140 -1.10 -16.24 7.38
CA LYS A 140 -2.21 -17.18 7.13
C LYS A 140 -1.67 -18.60 6.96
N LYS A 141 -2.52 -19.61 7.22
CA LYS A 141 -2.17 -21.02 6.98
C LYS A 141 -1.59 -21.20 5.58
N GLY A 142 -0.44 -21.88 5.48
CA GLY A 142 0.29 -22.10 4.22
C GLY A 142 1.32 -21.03 3.86
N SER A 143 1.49 -19.97 4.67
CA SER A 143 2.56 -18.99 4.48
C SER A 143 3.90 -19.60 4.91
N ALA A 144 4.71 -20.06 3.96
CA ALA A 144 6.02 -20.64 4.23
C ALA A 144 6.99 -20.38 3.07
N LEU A 145 8.29 -20.34 3.37
CA LEU A 145 9.34 -20.44 2.37
C LEU A 145 9.76 -21.91 2.29
N VAL A 146 9.37 -22.57 1.20
CA VAL A 146 9.64 -23.99 1.01
C VAL A 146 10.63 -24.13 -0.13
N LEU A 147 11.73 -24.82 0.13
CA LEU A 147 12.60 -25.30 -0.94
C LEU A 147 11.92 -26.49 -1.60
N PRO A 148 11.68 -26.45 -2.92
CA PRO A 148 11.14 -27.61 -3.62
C PRO A 148 12.09 -28.81 -3.42
N PRO A 149 11.57 -30.05 -3.42
CA PRO A 149 12.42 -31.23 -3.34
C PRO A 149 13.43 -31.23 -4.49
N LEU A 150 14.70 -31.01 -4.18
CA LEU A 150 15.78 -31.03 -5.16
C LEU A 150 16.42 -32.41 -5.13
N ALA A 151 16.33 -33.15 -6.25
CA ALA A 151 16.98 -34.45 -6.40
C ALA A 151 18.52 -34.35 -6.34
N ARG A 152 19.06 -33.19 -6.76
CA ARG A 152 20.47 -32.79 -6.63
C ARG A 152 20.59 -31.28 -6.79
N TRP A 153 21.57 -30.68 -6.14
CA TRP A 153 21.88 -29.25 -6.30
C TRP A 153 22.53 -28.99 -7.67
N PRO A 154 22.27 -27.82 -8.31
CA PRO A 154 22.79 -27.53 -9.64
C PRO A 154 24.32 -27.48 -9.73
N TYR A 155 25.03 -27.03 -8.68
CA TYR A 155 26.51 -27.00 -8.58
C TYR A 155 26.98 -27.02 -7.11
N GLU A 156 28.13 -27.68 -6.86
CA GLU A 156 28.93 -27.80 -5.62
C GLU A 156 28.20 -28.24 -4.32
N ALA A 157 28.98 -28.80 -3.39
CA ALA A 157 28.49 -29.26 -2.09
C ALA A 157 28.34 -28.08 -1.12
N GLY A 158 27.11 -27.59 -0.95
CA GLY A 158 26.74 -26.63 0.09
C GLY A 158 26.31 -25.29 -0.47
N TRP A 159 25.21 -24.76 0.06
CA TRP A 159 24.66 -23.46 -0.24
C TRP A 159 24.36 -22.77 1.08
N THR A 160 24.67 -21.48 1.14
CA THR A 160 24.34 -20.62 2.25
C THR A 160 23.49 -19.49 1.70
N PHE A 161 22.35 -19.23 2.32
CA PHE A 161 21.60 -18.00 2.08
C PHE A 161 21.59 -17.18 3.36
N THR A 162 21.66 -15.87 3.20
CA THR A 162 21.56 -14.91 4.30
C THR A 162 20.36 -14.02 4.03
N THR A 163 19.48 -13.89 5.02
CA THR A 163 18.31 -13.00 4.93
C THR A 163 18.07 -12.32 6.26
N TRP A 164 17.44 -11.16 6.21
CA TRP A 164 16.89 -10.48 7.38
C TRP A 164 15.44 -10.93 7.58
N PHE A 165 15.03 -11.11 8.83
CA PHE A 165 13.63 -11.32 9.20
C PHE A 165 13.11 -10.08 9.91
N ARG A 166 11.94 -9.62 9.50
CA ARG A 166 11.19 -8.56 10.15
C ARG A 166 9.81 -9.08 10.49
N LEU A 167 9.45 -8.98 11.77
CA LEU A 167 8.09 -9.21 12.23
C LEU A 167 7.39 -7.85 12.28
N ASP A 168 6.28 -7.73 11.56
CA ASP A 168 5.40 -6.56 11.64
C ASP A 168 4.17 -6.91 12.50
N PRO A 169 4.17 -6.51 13.79
CA PRO A 169 3.09 -6.79 14.72
C PRO A 169 1.80 -6.10 14.28
N ILE A 170 0.66 -6.75 14.51
CA ILE A 170 -0.66 -6.24 14.09
C ILE A 170 -1.01 -4.92 14.82
N ASN A 171 -0.64 -4.82 16.10
CA ASN A 171 -0.78 -3.62 16.91
C ASN A 171 0.39 -3.51 17.91
N SER A 172 0.61 -2.31 18.43
CA SER A 172 1.70 -1.98 19.37
C SER A 172 1.61 -2.73 20.71
N VAL A 173 0.45 -3.29 21.03
CA VAL A 173 0.19 -3.99 22.30
C VAL A 173 0.75 -5.43 22.29
N ASN A 174 0.88 -6.07 21.12
CA ASN A 174 1.24 -7.49 21.00
C ASN A 174 2.73 -7.77 20.71
N ILE A 175 3.57 -6.73 20.59
CA ILE A 175 4.98 -6.88 20.17
C ILE A 175 5.77 -7.82 21.09
N GLU A 176 5.54 -7.76 22.40
CA GLU A 176 6.27 -8.60 23.36
C GLU A 176 5.83 -10.08 23.35
N ARG A 177 4.61 -10.37 22.87
CA ARG A 177 4.05 -11.73 22.83
C ARG A 177 4.49 -12.51 21.60
N GLU A 178 4.73 -11.84 20.47
CA GLU A 178 5.08 -12.48 19.21
C GLU A 178 6.60 -12.60 19.05
N LYS A 179 7.24 -13.55 19.73
CA LYS A 179 8.65 -13.88 19.47
C LYS A 179 8.77 -14.88 18.30
N PRO A 180 9.55 -14.58 17.25
CA PRO A 180 9.75 -15.53 16.17
C PRO A 180 10.59 -16.72 16.65
N TYR A 181 10.14 -17.92 16.32
CA TYR A 181 10.91 -19.16 16.51
C TYR A 181 11.46 -19.60 15.16
N LEU A 182 12.77 -19.78 15.07
CA LEU A 182 13.43 -20.35 13.91
C LEU A 182 13.63 -21.85 14.14
N TYR A 183 12.94 -22.66 13.35
CA TYR A 183 13.17 -24.10 13.27
C TYR A 183 14.16 -24.35 12.12
N TRP A 184 15.22 -25.10 12.38
CA TRP A 184 16.26 -25.46 11.41
C TRP A 184 16.42 -26.98 11.35
#